data_AF-A0A928XPH5-F1
#
_entry.id   AF-A0A928XPH5-F1
#
_cell.length_a   1.000
_cell.length_b   1.000
_cell.length_c   1.000
_cell.angle_alpha   90.00
_cell.angle_beta   90.00
_cell.angle_gamma   90.00
#
_symmetry.space_group_name_H-M   'P 1'
#
loop_
_entity.id
_entity.type
_entity.pdbx_description
1 polymer ?
#
loop_
_entity_poly.entity_id
_entity_poly.type
_entity_poly.pdbx_seq_one_letter_code
_entity_poly.pdbx_strand_id
1 'polypeptide(L)'
;MSTPLDPLAAALNWIRGLRSVGLCSDLLKERHGFVGSTVTTDAARAMAAHAEVAVALIEQALSGPAHVSYIAAYYGLLDLAKIVIVASGGLAELQKEKWHGMSWSGIQTAVQDLQTDHITLQGRGAGALFYKALTGKRWTTPNRKSRRLAMRDVYPYIQCVSFEYAQVYGVQRLAPLASEFQPTGKNVGRARLTFYGQPSPATHGRNHFKLLAGLKKESDTTYVSELVTGSSSDELLLRAAQRIQRRYLLYPHAGRAPLGGFAPRVSSTLPMQPTVDFAAFLTPVSMGVRVSGILDHSDRLRA
;
A
#
# COMPACT_ATOMS: atom_id res chain seq x y z
N MET A 1 10.29 -24.29 -15.46
CA MET A 1 9.72 -22.94 -15.66
C MET A 1 8.53 -22.80 -14.71
N SER A 2 8.62 -21.95 -13.69
CA SER A 2 7.44 -21.58 -12.88
C SER A 2 6.84 -20.31 -13.48
N THR A 3 5.52 -20.31 -13.70
CA THR A 3 4.78 -19.11 -14.08
C THR A 3 4.86 -18.12 -12.91
N PRO A 4 5.17 -16.83 -13.13
CA PRO A 4 5.13 -15.84 -12.06
C PRO A 4 3.72 -15.84 -11.46
N LEU A 5 3.64 -15.98 -10.13
CA LEU A 5 2.39 -15.97 -9.39
C LEU A 5 1.70 -14.62 -9.65
N ASP A 6 0.46 -14.66 -10.16
CA ASP A 6 -0.37 -13.47 -10.26
C ASP A 6 -0.55 -12.88 -8.85
N PRO A 7 -0.04 -11.65 -8.59
CA PRO A 7 -0.13 -11.02 -7.27
C PRO A 7 -1.57 -10.87 -6.77
N LEU A 8 -2.52 -10.68 -7.69
CA LEU A 8 -3.93 -10.56 -7.33
C LEU A 8 -4.49 -11.92 -6.88
N ALA A 9 -4.20 -13.00 -7.62
CA ALA A 9 -4.56 -14.35 -7.21
C ALA A 9 -3.91 -14.75 -5.87
N ALA A 10 -2.66 -14.36 -5.64
CA ALA A 10 -1.98 -14.58 -4.37
C ALA A 10 -2.67 -13.85 -3.20
N ALA A 11 -3.00 -12.57 -3.39
CA ALA A 11 -3.72 -11.77 -2.40
C ALA A 11 -5.11 -12.37 -2.11
N LEU A 12 -5.86 -12.77 -3.14
CA LEU A 12 -7.15 -13.43 -2.97
C LEU A 12 -7.04 -14.76 -2.23
N ASN A 13 -6.03 -15.57 -2.53
CA ASN A 13 -5.78 -16.82 -1.79
C ASN A 13 -5.49 -16.55 -0.30
N TRP A 14 -4.74 -15.50 0.00
CA TRP A 14 -4.50 -15.10 1.39
C TRP A 14 -5.79 -14.64 2.08
N ILE A 15 -6.60 -13.81 1.42
CA ILE A 15 -7.91 -13.36 1.94
C ILE A 15 -8.85 -14.54 2.15
N ARG A 16 -8.87 -15.54 1.24
CA ARG A 16 -9.66 -16.77 1.38
C ARG A 16 -9.32 -17.53 2.66
N GLY A 17 -8.06 -17.49 3.10
CA GLY A 17 -7.66 -18.07 4.39
C GLY A 17 -8.42 -17.47 5.58
N LEU A 18 -8.72 -16.16 5.53
CA LEU A 18 -9.45 -15.46 6.59
C LEU A 18 -10.90 -15.92 6.77
N ARG A 19 -11.44 -16.74 5.85
CA ARG A 19 -12.74 -17.40 6.02
C ARG A 19 -12.73 -18.43 7.16
N SER A 20 -11.55 -18.92 7.55
CA SER A 20 -11.41 -19.82 8.69
C SER A 20 -11.48 -19.07 10.01
N VAL A 21 -12.52 -19.33 10.81
CA VAL A 21 -12.66 -18.76 12.16
C VAL A 21 -11.50 -19.14 13.07
N GLY A 22 -10.99 -20.38 12.95
CA GLY A 22 -9.83 -20.84 13.72
C GLY A 22 -8.58 -20.01 13.41
N LEU A 23 -8.27 -19.87 12.11
CA LEU A 23 -7.14 -19.05 11.67
C LEU A 23 -7.27 -17.59 12.13
N CYS A 24 -8.47 -17.00 11.99
CA CYS A 24 -8.73 -15.64 12.44
C CYS A 24 -8.57 -15.49 13.97
N SER A 25 -9.04 -16.46 14.75
CA SER A 25 -8.84 -16.48 16.21
C SER A 25 -7.36 -16.50 16.58
N ASP A 26 -6.57 -17.33 15.91
CA ASP A 26 -5.14 -17.46 16.19
C ASP A 26 -4.40 -16.18 15.80
N LEU A 27 -4.70 -15.60 14.63
CA LEU A 27 -4.17 -14.29 14.22
C LEU A 27 -4.52 -13.19 15.22
N LEU A 28 -5.78 -13.14 15.71
CA LEU A 28 -6.22 -12.14 16.68
C LEU A 28 -5.45 -12.25 18.01
N LYS A 29 -5.18 -13.47 18.49
CA LYS A 29 -4.39 -13.70 19.71
C LYS A 29 -2.92 -13.38 19.51
N GLU A 30 -2.30 -13.98 18.51
CA GLU A 30 -0.84 -13.96 18.32
C GLU A 30 -0.33 -12.62 17.79
N ARG A 31 -1.11 -11.95 16.93
CA ARG A 31 -0.68 -10.72 16.25
C ARG A 31 -1.36 -9.47 16.77
N HIS A 32 -2.62 -9.58 17.19
CA HIS A 32 -3.42 -8.42 17.63
C HIS A 32 -3.63 -8.37 19.15
N GLY A 33 -3.12 -9.35 19.90
CA GLY A 33 -3.12 -9.34 21.36
C GLY A 33 -4.51 -9.44 22.00
N PHE A 34 -5.48 -10.06 21.31
CA PHE A 34 -6.81 -10.26 21.87
C PHE A 34 -6.76 -11.20 23.08
N VAL A 35 -7.44 -10.82 24.16
CA VAL A 35 -7.56 -11.58 25.41
C VAL A 35 -9.03 -11.90 25.66
N GLY A 36 -9.31 -13.15 26.04
CA GLY A 36 -10.67 -13.63 26.32
C GLY A 36 -11.28 -14.42 25.17
N SER A 37 -11.75 -15.63 25.49
CA SER A 37 -12.24 -16.60 24.50
C SER A 37 -13.43 -16.07 23.70
N THR A 38 -14.43 -15.50 24.38
CA THR A 38 -15.67 -15.03 23.75
C THR A 38 -15.44 -13.85 22.80
N VAL A 39 -14.74 -12.81 23.27
CA VAL A 39 -14.44 -11.61 22.46
C VAL A 39 -13.63 -11.98 21.21
N THR A 40 -12.64 -12.87 21.37
CA THR A 40 -11.83 -13.35 20.26
C THR A 40 -12.66 -14.16 19.26
N THR A 41 -13.55 -15.03 19.75
CA THR A 41 -14.40 -15.86 18.90
C THR A 41 -15.39 -15.03 18.10
N ASP A 42 -16.02 -14.03 18.73
CA ASP A 42 -16.97 -13.15 18.04
C ASP A 42 -16.27 -12.28 16.98
N ALA A 43 -15.09 -11.75 17.29
CA ALA A 43 -14.27 -11.03 16.33
C ALA A 43 -13.82 -11.94 15.17
N ALA A 44 -13.38 -13.16 15.45
CA ALA A 44 -12.97 -14.12 14.43
C ALA A 44 -14.12 -14.50 13.48
N ARG A 45 -15.33 -14.70 14.03
CA ARG A 45 -16.55 -14.94 13.23
C ARG A 45 -16.89 -13.75 12.33
N ALA A 46 -16.81 -12.53 12.87
CA ALA A 46 -17.06 -11.32 12.09
C ALA A 46 -16.02 -11.16 10.95
N MET A 47 -14.74 -11.39 11.23
CA MET A 47 -13.69 -11.37 10.20
C MET A 47 -13.95 -12.40 9.10
N ALA A 48 -14.29 -13.63 9.48
CA ALA A 48 -14.60 -14.69 8.52
C ALA A 48 -15.80 -14.35 7.63
N ALA A 49 -16.87 -13.80 8.21
CA ALA A 49 -18.05 -13.37 7.47
C ALA A 49 -17.73 -12.24 6.48
N HIS A 50 -16.96 -11.23 6.90
CA HIS A 50 -16.52 -10.17 6.00
C HIS A 50 -15.58 -10.68 4.90
N ALA A 51 -14.70 -11.65 5.21
CA ALA A 51 -13.79 -12.24 4.24
C ALA A 51 -14.55 -13.03 3.17
N GLU A 52 -15.58 -13.79 3.55
CA GLU A 52 -16.48 -14.50 2.63
C GLU A 52 -17.10 -13.53 1.63
N VAL A 53 -17.73 -12.47 2.13
CA VAL A 53 -18.40 -11.45 1.31
C VAL A 53 -17.40 -10.73 0.42
N ALA A 54 -16.24 -10.35 0.96
CA ALA A 54 -15.19 -9.66 0.21
C ALA A 54 -14.69 -10.50 -0.98
N VAL A 55 -14.41 -11.79 -0.75
CA VAL A 55 -13.95 -12.70 -1.81
C VAL A 55 -15.00 -12.83 -2.90
N ALA A 56 -16.26 -13.11 -2.53
CA ALA A 56 -17.34 -13.27 -3.52
C ALA A 56 -17.53 -12.01 -4.37
N LEU A 57 -17.50 -10.82 -3.76
CA LEU A 57 -17.65 -9.55 -4.46
C LEU A 57 -16.45 -9.21 -5.35
N ILE A 58 -15.22 -9.50 -4.91
CA ILE A 58 -14.03 -9.27 -5.75
C ILE A 58 -14.02 -10.25 -6.93
N GLU A 59 -14.36 -11.51 -6.72
CA GLU A 59 -14.50 -12.50 -7.81
C GLU A 59 -15.58 -12.08 -8.81
N GLN A 60 -16.71 -11.57 -8.32
CA GLN A 60 -17.76 -11.00 -9.17
C GLN A 60 -17.25 -9.77 -9.95
N ALA A 61 -16.46 -8.90 -9.33
CA ALA A 61 -15.88 -7.74 -10.00
C ALA A 61 -14.91 -8.16 -11.12
N LEU A 62 -14.10 -9.19 -10.88
CA LEU A 62 -13.13 -9.69 -11.86
C LEU A 62 -13.77 -10.46 -13.02
N SER A 63 -14.91 -11.11 -12.77
CA SER A 63 -15.63 -11.89 -13.77
C SER A 63 -16.70 -11.09 -14.52
N GLY A 64 -17.11 -9.94 -13.96
CA GLY A 64 -18.19 -9.12 -14.48
C GLY A 64 -17.76 -8.12 -15.56
N PRO A 65 -18.72 -7.48 -16.26
CA PRO A 65 -18.42 -6.42 -17.20
C PRO A 65 -17.71 -5.23 -16.51
N ALA A 66 -16.66 -4.71 -17.15
CA ALA A 66 -15.80 -3.66 -16.56
C ALA A 66 -16.57 -2.39 -16.12
N HIS A 67 -17.68 -2.06 -16.78
CA HIS A 67 -18.47 -0.86 -16.48
C HIS A 67 -19.37 -1.00 -15.24
N VAL A 68 -19.58 -2.21 -14.70
CA VAL A 68 -20.32 -2.44 -13.44
C VAL A 68 -19.47 -3.09 -12.35
N SER A 69 -18.30 -3.62 -12.71
CA SER A 69 -17.39 -4.30 -11.77
C SER A 69 -16.93 -3.42 -10.62
N TYR A 70 -16.86 -2.09 -10.82
CA TYR A 70 -16.45 -1.12 -9.80
C TYR A 70 -17.34 -1.18 -8.54
N ILE A 71 -18.63 -1.49 -8.67
CA ILE A 71 -19.55 -1.59 -7.53
C ILE A 71 -19.14 -2.77 -6.66
N ALA A 72 -19.03 -3.97 -7.26
CA ALA A 72 -18.65 -5.18 -6.55
C ALA A 72 -17.24 -5.02 -5.94
N ALA A 73 -16.29 -4.44 -6.68
CA ALA A 73 -14.95 -4.15 -6.16
C ALA A 73 -14.98 -3.20 -4.97
N TYR A 74 -15.77 -2.12 -5.02
CA TYR A 74 -15.92 -1.16 -3.93
C TYR A 74 -16.44 -1.84 -2.65
N TYR A 75 -17.50 -2.63 -2.76
CA TYR A 75 -18.07 -3.31 -1.60
C TYR A 75 -17.13 -4.41 -1.07
N GLY A 76 -16.43 -5.12 -1.95
CA GLY A 76 -15.42 -6.10 -1.54
C GLY A 76 -14.29 -5.46 -0.73
N LEU A 77 -13.74 -4.33 -1.21
CA LEU A 77 -12.74 -3.54 -0.47
C LEU A 77 -13.27 -2.98 0.84
N LEU A 78 -14.56 -2.60 0.89
CA LEU A 78 -15.21 -2.12 2.11
C LEU A 78 -15.28 -3.23 3.17
N ASP A 79 -15.60 -4.47 2.79
CA ASP A 79 -15.61 -5.59 3.74
C ASP A 79 -14.19 -5.97 4.19
N LEU A 80 -13.16 -5.83 3.33
CA LEU A 80 -11.77 -5.93 3.78
C LEU A 80 -11.41 -4.83 4.80
N ALA A 81 -11.88 -3.60 4.61
CA ALA A 81 -11.69 -2.53 5.59
C ALA A 81 -12.37 -2.85 6.94
N LYS A 82 -13.54 -3.50 6.92
CA LYS A 82 -14.22 -3.97 8.14
C LYS A 82 -13.40 -5.02 8.89
N ILE A 83 -12.72 -5.93 8.19
CA ILE A 83 -11.79 -6.89 8.83
C ILE A 83 -10.71 -6.15 9.62
N VAL A 84 -10.12 -5.10 9.05
CA VAL A 84 -9.09 -4.30 9.74
C VAL A 84 -9.65 -3.59 10.97
N ILE A 85 -10.88 -3.07 10.89
CA ILE A 85 -11.57 -2.46 12.04
C ILE A 85 -11.80 -3.49 13.14
N VAL A 86 -12.25 -4.70 12.80
CA VAL A 86 -12.47 -5.77 13.77
C VAL A 86 -11.15 -6.20 14.42
N ALA A 87 -10.10 -6.38 13.62
CA ALA A 87 -8.76 -6.74 14.10
C ALA A 87 -8.12 -5.66 15.00
N SER A 88 -8.57 -4.40 14.92
CA SER A 88 -8.15 -3.33 15.83
C SER A 88 -9.03 -3.20 17.10
N GLY A 89 -9.92 -4.18 17.37
CA GLY A 89 -10.84 -4.14 18.52
C GLY A 89 -12.11 -3.30 18.29
N GLY A 90 -12.39 -2.90 17.05
CA GLY A 90 -13.48 -1.99 16.70
C GLY A 90 -14.85 -2.65 16.46
N LEU A 91 -15.03 -3.95 16.74
CA LEU A 91 -16.25 -4.69 16.41
C LEU A 91 -17.53 -4.05 16.96
N ALA A 92 -17.54 -3.66 18.24
CA ALA A 92 -18.71 -3.04 18.87
C ALA A 92 -19.03 -1.65 18.31
N GLU A 93 -18.02 -0.89 17.85
CA GLU A 93 -18.23 0.39 17.16
C GLU A 93 -18.78 0.15 15.76
N LEU A 94 -18.23 -0.84 15.04
CA LEU A 94 -18.67 -1.20 13.69
C LEU A 94 -20.15 -1.61 13.66
N GLN A 95 -20.60 -2.41 14.62
CA GLN A 95 -22.00 -2.85 14.71
C GLN A 95 -22.99 -1.70 14.95
N LYS A 96 -22.54 -0.58 15.52
CA LYS A 96 -23.37 0.63 15.75
C LYS A 96 -23.47 1.50 14.50
N GLU A 97 -22.60 1.31 13.53
CA GLU A 97 -22.51 2.14 12.34
C GLU A 97 -23.23 1.48 11.15
N LYS A 98 -24.34 2.09 10.70
CA LYS A 98 -25.12 1.63 9.54
C LYS A 98 -24.61 2.16 8.20
N TRP A 99 -23.62 3.05 8.21
CA TRP A 99 -23.17 3.82 7.05
C TRP A 99 -21.76 3.40 6.63
N HIS A 100 -21.46 3.44 5.33
CA HIS A 100 -20.09 3.20 4.85
C HIS A 100 -19.15 4.37 5.16
N GLY A 101 -19.69 5.58 5.32
CA GLY A 101 -18.92 6.77 5.64
C GLY A 101 -18.29 7.49 4.45
N MET A 102 -18.60 7.08 3.21
CA MET A 102 -18.18 7.73 1.97
C MET A 102 -19.33 7.76 0.98
N SER A 103 -19.40 8.82 0.19
CA SER A 103 -20.39 8.97 -0.89
C SER A 103 -19.76 9.68 -2.07
N TRP A 104 -20.20 9.32 -3.27
CA TRP A 104 -19.76 9.89 -4.53
C TRP A 104 -20.98 10.38 -5.29
N SER A 105 -20.91 11.60 -5.82
CA SER A 105 -22.04 12.29 -6.46
C SER A 105 -21.98 12.23 -7.99
N GLY A 106 -20.98 11.56 -8.57
CA GLY A 106 -20.67 11.62 -10.01
C GLY A 106 -21.72 11.04 -10.96
N ILE A 107 -22.89 10.65 -10.46
CA ILE A 107 -24.09 10.39 -11.27
C ILE A 107 -24.68 11.70 -11.83
N GLN A 108 -24.42 12.86 -11.21
CA GLN A 108 -25.07 14.13 -11.58
C GLN A 108 -24.40 14.92 -12.71
N THR A 109 -23.17 14.57 -13.12
CA THR A 109 -22.41 15.33 -14.12
C THR A 109 -22.12 14.48 -15.35
N ALA A 110 -22.69 14.87 -16.49
CA ALA A 110 -22.50 14.23 -17.80
C ALA A 110 -21.06 14.29 -18.35
N VAL A 111 -20.15 14.95 -17.64
CA VAL A 111 -18.72 15.03 -17.96
C VAL A 111 -17.94 14.60 -16.72
N GLN A 112 -17.30 13.44 -16.80
CA GLN A 112 -16.39 12.94 -15.77
C GLN A 112 -15.00 13.54 -16.03
N ASP A 113 -14.67 14.63 -15.34
CA ASP A 113 -13.32 15.20 -15.35
C ASP A 113 -12.62 14.89 -14.02
N LEU A 114 -11.42 14.29 -14.10
CA LEU A 114 -10.59 13.96 -12.94
C LEU A 114 -10.28 15.18 -12.06
N GLN A 115 -10.35 16.40 -12.62
CA GLN A 115 -10.16 17.63 -11.85
C GLN A 115 -11.37 18.04 -11.00
N THR A 116 -12.59 17.75 -11.47
CA THR A 116 -13.83 18.22 -10.85
C THR A 116 -14.50 17.17 -9.97
N ASP A 117 -14.04 15.93 -10.08
CA ASP A 117 -14.54 14.82 -9.29
C ASP A 117 -14.28 15.02 -7.79
N HIS A 118 -15.21 14.56 -6.98
CA HIS A 118 -15.18 14.70 -5.54
C HIS A 118 -15.89 13.55 -4.83
N ILE A 119 -15.31 13.16 -3.70
CA ILE A 119 -15.95 12.25 -2.75
C ILE A 119 -16.31 13.03 -1.48
N THR A 120 -17.43 12.67 -0.87
CA THR A 120 -17.83 13.21 0.43
C THR A 120 -17.54 12.17 1.49
N LEU A 121 -16.59 12.48 2.36
CA LEU A 121 -16.20 11.68 3.52
C LEU A 121 -17.03 12.10 4.72
N GLN A 122 -17.70 11.17 5.37
CA GLN A 122 -18.51 11.42 6.56
C GLN A 122 -17.66 11.30 7.83
N GLY A 123 -18.06 11.98 8.91
CA GLY A 123 -17.41 11.87 10.22
C GLY A 123 -17.67 10.54 10.95
N ARG A 124 -18.49 9.65 10.37
CA ARG A 124 -18.96 8.38 10.92
C ARG A 124 -18.98 7.30 9.84
N GLY A 125 -19.33 6.07 10.21
CA GLY A 125 -19.36 4.93 9.30
C GLY A 125 -18.04 4.17 9.19
N ALA A 126 -18.06 3.10 8.40
CA ALA A 126 -16.93 2.19 8.23
C ALA A 126 -15.64 2.89 7.77
N GLY A 127 -15.71 3.86 6.85
CA GLY A 127 -14.52 4.61 6.39
C GLY A 127 -13.85 5.43 7.49
N ALA A 128 -14.63 6.08 8.36
CA ALA A 128 -14.10 6.82 9.50
C ALA A 128 -13.49 5.89 10.56
N LEU A 129 -14.12 4.73 10.80
CA LEU A 129 -13.59 3.69 11.69
C LEU A 129 -12.31 3.06 11.12
N PHE A 130 -12.25 2.83 9.81
CA PHE A 130 -11.07 2.31 9.13
C PHE A 130 -9.89 3.28 9.25
N TYR A 131 -10.12 4.57 9.04
CA TYR A 131 -9.12 5.59 9.29
C TYR A 131 -8.60 5.56 10.74
N LYS A 132 -9.51 5.40 11.71
CA LYS A 132 -9.14 5.26 13.13
C LYS A 132 -8.34 4.00 13.39
N ALA A 133 -8.72 2.86 12.81
CA ALA A 133 -8.02 1.59 12.94
C ALA A 133 -6.58 1.66 12.42
N LEU A 134 -6.38 2.35 11.29
CA LEU A 134 -5.06 2.50 10.67
C LEU A 134 -4.17 3.54 11.36
N THR A 135 -4.74 4.67 11.80
CA THR A 135 -3.95 5.81 12.26
C THR A 135 -3.93 6.00 13.78
N GLY A 136 -4.77 5.25 14.50
CA GLY A 136 -5.07 5.47 15.93
C GLY A 136 -5.82 6.78 16.22
N LYS A 137 -6.06 7.63 15.21
CA LYS A 137 -6.69 8.95 15.38
C LYS A 137 -8.09 8.94 14.79
N ARG A 138 -9.01 9.61 15.47
CA ARG A 138 -10.34 9.84 14.91
C ARG A 138 -10.24 10.74 13.68
N TRP A 139 -11.02 10.40 12.67
CA TRP A 139 -11.20 11.28 11.52
C TRP A 139 -11.90 12.58 11.98
N THR A 140 -11.19 13.70 11.95
CA THR A 140 -11.73 15.00 12.31
C THR A 140 -12.18 15.75 11.07
N THR A 141 -13.48 16.02 10.96
CA THR A 141 -14.01 16.96 9.97
C THR A 141 -14.19 18.31 10.64
N PRO A 142 -13.73 19.42 10.03
CA PRO A 142 -13.90 20.77 10.60
C PRO A 142 -15.36 21.09 10.94
N ASN A 143 -16.30 20.62 10.11
CA ASN A 143 -17.74 20.85 10.26
C ASN A 143 -18.50 19.68 10.91
N ARG A 144 -17.81 18.75 11.59
CA ARG A 144 -18.32 17.58 12.35
C ARG A 144 -19.24 16.58 11.61
N LYS A 145 -19.74 16.88 10.40
CA LYS A 145 -20.67 16.01 9.65
C LYS A 145 -20.00 15.35 8.45
N SER A 146 -19.41 16.14 7.56
CA SER A 146 -18.76 15.64 6.35
C SER A 146 -17.66 16.58 5.85
N ARG A 147 -16.78 16.05 4.99
CA ARG A 147 -15.75 16.78 4.25
C ARG A 147 -15.79 16.35 2.79
N ARG A 148 -15.91 17.33 1.89
CA ARG A 148 -15.73 17.10 0.46
C ARG A 148 -14.24 17.06 0.16
N LEU A 149 -13.79 15.95 -0.44
CA LEU A 149 -12.42 15.75 -0.90
C LEU A 149 -12.42 15.79 -2.42
N ALA A 150 -11.67 16.71 -3.00
CA ALA A 150 -11.50 16.77 -4.44
C ALA A 150 -10.55 15.65 -4.89
N MET A 151 -10.95 14.87 -5.89
CA MET A 151 -10.16 13.72 -6.33
C MET A 151 -8.90 14.13 -7.09
N ARG A 152 -8.84 15.37 -7.62
CA ARG A 152 -7.61 15.98 -8.13
C ARG A 152 -6.45 16.02 -7.11
N ASP A 153 -6.78 16.03 -5.82
CA ASP A 153 -5.78 15.99 -4.75
C ASP A 153 -5.32 14.55 -4.46
N VAL A 154 -6.07 13.53 -4.90
CA VAL A 154 -5.87 12.11 -4.62
C VAL A 154 -5.30 11.35 -5.82
N TYR A 155 -5.86 11.53 -7.01
CA TYR A 155 -5.47 10.83 -8.24
C TYR A 155 -3.97 10.86 -8.55
N PRO A 156 -3.24 11.98 -8.36
CA PRO A 156 -1.79 12.00 -8.56
C PRO A 156 -1.00 11.05 -7.66
N TYR A 157 -1.63 10.45 -6.63
CA TYR A 157 -1.02 9.51 -5.69
C TYR A 157 -1.40 8.04 -5.96
N ILE A 158 -2.30 7.78 -6.91
CA ILE A 158 -2.71 6.42 -7.31
C ILE A 158 -1.89 6.04 -8.53
N GLN A 159 -1.02 5.03 -8.44
CA GLN A 159 -0.01 4.72 -9.47
C GLN A 159 -0.56 4.70 -10.90
N CYS A 160 -1.56 3.86 -11.19
CA CYS A 160 -2.12 3.71 -12.53
C CYS A 160 -2.75 5.03 -13.04
N VAL A 161 -3.44 5.76 -12.17
CA VAL A 161 -4.08 7.03 -12.53
C VAL A 161 -3.07 8.17 -12.64
N SER A 162 -2.00 8.15 -11.84
CA SER A 162 -1.03 9.24 -11.76
C SER A 162 -0.28 9.46 -13.06
N PHE A 163 -0.04 8.40 -13.84
CA PHE A 163 0.62 8.51 -15.14
C PHE A 163 -0.28 9.21 -16.16
N GLU A 164 -1.52 8.76 -16.30
CA GLU A 164 -2.54 9.38 -17.16
C GLU A 164 -2.81 10.83 -16.71
N TYR A 165 -2.98 11.04 -15.40
CA TYR A 165 -3.18 12.36 -14.81
C TYR A 165 -2.00 13.30 -15.10
N ALA A 166 -0.76 12.81 -15.02
CA ALA A 166 0.43 13.60 -15.33
C ALA A 166 0.53 13.91 -16.83
N GLN A 167 0.14 12.98 -17.70
CA GLN A 167 0.09 13.21 -19.15
C GLN A 167 -0.93 14.29 -19.52
N VAL A 168 -2.12 14.26 -18.91
CA VAL A 168 -3.19 15.20 -19.23
C VAL A 168 -2.98 16.57 -18.57
N TYR A 169 -2.51 16.62 -17.32
CA TYR A 169 -2.47 17.86 -16.53
C TYR A 169 -1.06 18.33 -16.15
N GLY A 170 -0.01 17.63 -16.53
CA GLY A 170 1.39 18.01 -16.26
C GLY A 170 1.81 17.92 -14.79
N VAL A 171 1.06 17.24 -13.93
CA VAL A 171 1.32 17.19 -12.47
C VAL A 171 1.93 15.84 -12.07
N GLN A 172 3.20 15.84 -11.66
CA GLN A 172 3.87 14.65 -11.14
C GLN A 172 4.05 14.71 -9.60
N ARG A 173 3.29 13.88 -8.86
CA ARG A 173 3.36 13.76 -7.39
C ARG A 173 4.07 12.49 -6.90
N LEU A 174 4.36 11.55 -7.80
CA LEU A 174 5.15 10.36 -7.51
C LEU A 174 6.56 10.50 -8.05
N ALA A 175 7.57 10.10 -7.27
CA ALA A 175 8.95 10.03 -7.72
C ALA A 175 9.39 8.56 -7.87
N PRO A 176 9.95 8.15 -9.02
CA PRO A 176 10.48 6.81 -9.19
C PRO A 176 11.77 6.65 -8.36
N LEU A 177 11.91 5.49 -7.70
CA LEU A 177 13.07 5.11 -6.90
C LEU A 177 13.39 3.62 -7.08
N ALA A 178 14.60 3.23 -6.71
CA ALA A 178 15.02 1.86 -6.49
C ALA A 178 15.40 1.67 -5.03
N SER A 179 15.08 0.49 -4.52
CA SER A 179 15.51 0.02 -3.22
C SER A 179 16.41 -1.19 -3.39
N GLU A 180 17.59 -1.13 -2.79
CA GLU A 180 18.61 -2.18 -2.85
C GLU A 180 19.12 -2.52 -1.46
N PHE A 181 19.48 -3.78 -1.24
CA PHE A 181 20.25 -4.19 -0.07
C PHE A 181 21.74 -4.16 -0.42
N GLN A 182 22.52 -3.43 0.38
CA GLN A 182 23.97 -3.36 0.23
C GLN A 182 24.63 -4.12 1.41
N PRO A 183 25.20 -5.32 1.19
CA PRO A 183 25.99 -5.99 2.20
C PRO A 183 27.29 -5.21 2.44
N THR A 184 27.62 -4.98 3.71
CA THR A 184 28.86 -4.30 4.12
C THR A 184 29.81 -5.23 4.88
N GLY A 185 29.36 -6.45 5.19
CA GLY A 185 30.13 -7.51 5.84
C GLY A 185 29.35 -8.82 5.90
N LYS A 186 29.94 -9.86 6.51
CA LYS A 186 29.34 -11.22 6.57
C LYS A 186 27.94 -11.24 7.21
N ASN A 187 27.77 -10.46 8.28
CA ASN A 187 26.54 -10.40 9.08
C ASN A 187 26.02 -8.95 9.24
N VAL A 188 26.40 -8.08 8.30
CA VAL A 188 26.09 -6.65 8.37
C VAL A 188 25.73 -6.15 6.97
N GLY A 189 24.67 -5.37 6.88
CA GLY A 189 24.34 -4.65 5.66
C GLY A 189 23.50 -3.41 5.94
N ARG A 190 23.10 -2.74 4.87
CA ARG A 190 22.24 -1.56 4.93
C ARG A 190 21.31 -1.53 3.73
N ALA A 191 20.23 -0.79 3.88
CA ALA A 191 19.30 -0.52 2.81
C ALA A 191 19.72 0.76 2.07
N ARG A 192 19.74 0.72 0.74
CA ARG A 192 20.08 1.84 -0.14
C ARG A 192 18.85 2.21 -0.97
N LEU A 193 18.55 3.49 -1.03
CA LEU A 193 17.51 4.08 -1.87
C LEU A 193 18.13 5.00 -2.90
N THR A 194 17.73 4.88 -4.15
CA THR A 194 18.21 5.72 -5.25
C THR A 194 17.02 6.24 -6.06
N PHE A 195 16.87 7.56 -6.20
CA PHE A 195 15.85 8.15 -7.06
C PHE A 195 16.29 8.17 -8.52
N TYR A 196 15.36 7.89 -9.44
CA TYR A 196 15.60 7.98 -10.88
C TYR A 196 15.28 9.38 -11.42
N GLY A 197 16.16 9.92 -12.26
CA GLY A 197 16.02 11.25 -12.91
C GLY A 197 16.80 12.37 -12.21
N GLN A 198 17.04 13.47 -12.95
CA GLN A 198 17.66 14.68 -12.40
C GLN A 198 16.75 15.28 -11.32
N PRO A 199 17.19 15.36 -10.06
CA PRO A 199 16.40 15.95 -9.00
C PRO A 199 16.19 17.42 -9.33
N SER A 200 14.95 17.85 -9.59
CA SER A 200 14.67 19.29 -9.60
C SER A 200 15.14 19.89 -8.26
N PRO A 201 15.52 21.17 -8.18
CA PRO A 201 15.90 21.79 -6.90
C PRO A 201 14.85 21.54 -5.77
N ALA A 202 13.57 21.35 -6.13
CA ALA A 202 12.49 20.99 -5.21
C ALA A 202 12.53 19.56 -4.62
N THR A 203 13.35 18.64 -5.13
CA THR A 203 13.51 17.27 -4.57
C THR A 203 14.59 17.16 -3.50
N HIS A 204 15.31 18.25 -3.20
CA HIS A 204 16.47 18.23 -2.28
C HIS A 204 16.10 18.25 -0.79
N GLY A 205 14.84 18.52 -0.44
CA GLY A 205 14.41 18.51 0.96
C GLY A 205 13.95 17.14 1.41
N ARG A 206 14.58 16.58 2.47
CA ARG A 206 14.00 15.49 3.29
C ARG A 206 12.54 15.78 3.70
N ASN A 207 12.19 17.06 3.76
CA ASN A 207 10.85 17.55 4.07
C ASN A 207 9.80 17.18 3.01
N HIS A 208 10.19 16.99 1.74
CA HIS A 208 9.29 16.63 0.64
C HIS A 208 9.08 15.13 0.46
N PHE A 209 9.96 14.31 1.05
CA PHE A 209 9.86 12.86 1.01
C PHE A 209 9.99 12.31 2.42
N LYS A 210 8.86 12.05 3.06
CA LYS A 210 8.84 11.50 4.42
C LYS A 210 9.57 10.15 4.50
N LEU A 211 9.65 9.40 3.40
CA LEU A 211 10.47 8.18 3.28
C LEU A 211 11.95 8.32 3.58
N LEU A 212 12.47 9.55 3.52
CA LEU A 212 13.85 9.84 3.86
C LEU A 212 14.05 10.05 5.36
N ALA A 213 12.98 10.05 6.15
CA ALA A 213 13.07 10.13 7.60
C ALA A 213 13.90 8.94 8.12
N GLY A 214 14.97 9.25 8.86
CA GLY A 214 15.91 8.27 9.41
C GLY A 214 16.92 7.68 8.41
N LEU A 215 16.96 8.15 7.15
CA LEU A 215 17.99 7.75 6.18
C LEU A 215 19.05 8.84 6.03
N LYS A 216 20.32 8.45 5.94
CA LYS A 216 21.46 9.35 5.73
C LYS A 216 21.65 9.61 4.23
N LYS A 217 21.85 10.87 3.84
CA LYS A 217 22.15 11.23 2.44
C LYS A 217 23.58 10.78 2.14
N GLU A 218 23.76 10.02 1.06
CA GLU A 218 25.08 9.58 0.55
C GLU A 218 25.46 10.36 -0.71
N SER A 219 24.49 10.62 -1.60
CA SER A 219 24.64 11.49 -2.78
C SER A 219 23.34 12.27 -3.04
N ASP A 220 23.30 13.08 -4.10
CA ASP A 220 22.10 13.87 -4.44
C ASP A 220 20.85 13.05 -4.72
N THR A 221 21.01 11.82 -5.19
CA THR A 221 19.90 10.91 -5.48
C THR A 221 19.88 9.69 -4.56
N THR A 222 20.91 9.49 -3.72
CA THR A 222 21.09 8.27 -2.92
C THR A 222 21.00 8.53 -1.42
N TYR A 223 20.21 7.68 -0.74
CA TYR A 223 20.05 7.67 0.71
C TYR A 223 20.26 6.25 1.26
N VAL A 224 20.86 6.14 2.44
CA VAL A 224 21.17 4.85 3.08
C VAL A 224 20.62 4.77 4.49
N SER A 225 20.18 3.58 4.89
CA SER A 225 19.81 3.31 6.28
C SER A 225 21.04 3.19 7.17
N GLU A 226 20.81 3.17 8.49
CA GLU A 226 21.80 2.64 9.42
C GLU A 226 22.07 1.16 9.15
N LEU A 227 23.20 0.68 9.65
CA LEU A 227 23.60 -0.72 9.53
C LEU A 227 22.62 -1.60 10.29
N VAL A 228 22.22 -2.71 9.67
CA VAL A 228 21.47 -3.80 10.29
C VAL A 228 22.39 -5.00 10.45
N THR A 229 22.26 -5.67 11.59
CA THR A 229 22.94 -6.92 11.88
C THR A 229 21.93 -8.07 11.83
N GLY A 230 22.40 -9.26 11.48
CA GLY A 230 21.56 -10.43 11.31
C GLY A 230 22.39 -11.70 11.18
N SER A 231 21.75 -12.82 11.43
CA SER A 231 22.37 -14.16 11.51
C SER A 231 22.43 -14.83 10.14
N SER A 232 21.59 -14.38 9.21
CA SER A 232 21.51 -14.85 7.82
C SER A 232 21.30 -13.68 6.86
N SER A 233 21.61 -13.90 5.58
CA SER A 233 21.35 -12.92 4.52
C SER A 233 19.87 -12.58 4.38
N ASP A 234 18.97 -13.56 4.57
CA ASP A 234 17.52 -13.35 4.53
C ASP A 234 17.04 -12.48 5.69
N GLU A 235 17.56 -12.71 6.90
CA GLU A 235 17.24 -11.89 8.07
C GLU A 235 17.72 -10.45 7.88
N LEU A 236 18.93 -10.28 7.33
CA LEU A 236 19.48 -8.96 7.00
C LEU A 236 18.63 -8.22 5.97
N LEU A 237 18.22 -8.92 4.91
CA LEU A 237 17.39 -8.35 3.85
C LEU A 237 16.00 -7.97 4.39
N LEU A 238 15.39 -8.82 5.21
CA LEU A 238 14.11 -8.53 5.87
C LEU A 238 14.21 -7.32 6.79
N ARG A 239 15.26 -7.23 7.62
CA ARG A 239 15.47 -6.08 8.52
C ARG A 239 15.75 -4.79 7.75
N ALA A 240 16.55 -4.86 6.68
CA ALA A 240 16.82 -3.72 5.80
C ALA A 240 15.54 -3.25 5.10
N ALA A 241 14.75 -4.17 4.55
CA ALA A 241 13.46 -3.90 3.93
C ALA A 241 12.49 -3.26 4.93
N GLN A 242 12.39 -3.78 6.16
CA GLN A 242 11.57 -3.21 7.22
C GLN A 242 11.94 -1.76 7.57
N ARG A 243 13.20 -1.34 7.41
CA ARG A 243 13.61 0.05 7.68
C ARG A 243 13.08 1.03 6.63
N ILE A 244 12.98 0.61 5.38
CA ILE A 244 12.48 1.43 4.27
C ILE A 244 10.95 1.32 4.16
N GLN A 245 10.44 0.09 4.19
CA GLN A 245 9.06 -0.24 3.78
C GLN A 245 8.03 -0.04 4.88
N ARG A 246 8.42 -0.19 6.16
CA ARG A 246 7.45 0.01 7.27
C ARG A 246 6.83 1.40 7.25
N ARG A 247 7.46 2.37 6.59
CA ARG A 247 7.13 3.77 6.79
C ARG A 247 6.26 4.36 5.67
N TYR A 248 6.22 3.79 4.45
CA TYR A 248 5.57 4.45 3.30
C TYR A 248 5.05 3.48 2.24
N LEU A 249 3.97 3.90 1.56
CA LEU A 249 3.43 3.25 0.35
C LEU A 249 4.48 3.29 -0.76
N LEU A 250 5.06 2.13 -1.07
CA LEU A 250 5.89 1.93 -2.25
C LEU A 250 5.09 1.12 -3.27
N TYR A 251 4.97 1.67 -4.47
CA TYR A 251 4.29 1.00 -5.57
C TYR A 251 5.30 0.25 -6.43
N PRO A 252 5.16 -1.06 -6.68
CA PRO A 252 6.10 -1.80 -7.53
C PRO A 252 6.06 -1.27 -8.97
N HIS A 253 7.24 -1.10 -9.56
CA HIS A 253 7.42 -0.76 -10.97
C HIS A 253 7.73 -2.03 -11.76
N ALA A 254 7.04 -2.25 -12.88
CA ALA A 254 7.26 -3.40 -13.73
C ALA A 254 8.60 -3.27 -14.48
N GLY A 255 9.60 -4.08 -14.11
CA GLY A 255 10.92 -4.14 -14.76
C GLY A 255 11.87 -5.14 -14.09
N ARG A 256 12.79 -5.74 -14.84
CA ARG A 256 13.72 -6.83 -14.41
C ARG A 256 14.89 -6.38 -13.51
N ALA A 257 14.80 -5.25 -12.80
CA ALA A 257 15.88 -4.69 -11.97
C ALA A 257 15.35 -4.19 -10.60
N PRO A 258 16.22 -3.97 -9.60
CA PRO A 258 15.92 -4.12 -8.17
C PRO A 258 14.72 -3.29 -7.74
N LEU A 259 13.74 -3.94 -7.08
CA LEU A 259 12.51 -3.39 -6.49
C LEU A 259 12.30 -1.90 -6.82
N GLY A 260 12.06 -1.62 -8.11
CA GLY A 260 11.77 -0.29 -8.56
C GLY A 260 10.41 0.07 -8.00
N GLY A 261 10.24 1.30 -7.53
CA GLY A 261 8.94 1.73 -7.08
C GLY A 261 8.75 3.24 -7.05
N PHE A 262 7.55 3.65 -6.67
CA PHE A 262 7.21 5.06 -6.59
C PHE A 262 7.04 5.51 -5.14
N ALA A 263 7.53 6.71 -4.87
CA ALA A 263 7.38 7.40 -3.61
C ALA A 263 6.48 8.62 -3.75
N PRO A 264 5.51 8.81 -2.84
CA PRO A 264 4.68 10.01 -2.85
C PRO A 264 5.45 11.22 -2.33
N ARG A 265 5.30 12.36 -3.01
CA ARG A 265 5.76 13.67 -2.56
C ARG A 265 4.77 14.26 -1.56
N VAL A 266 5.27 14.89 -0.50
CA VAL A 266 4.42 15.57 0.50
C VAL A 266 3.54 16.61 -0.20
N SER A 267 2.23 16.48 -0.05
CA SER A 267 1.29 17.54 -0.39
C SER A 267 1.12 18.50 0.78
N SER A 268 1.03 19.80 0.50
CA SER A 268 0.54 20.78 1.48
C SER A 268 -0.98 20.69 1.68
N THR A 269 -1.74 20.18 0.69
CA THR A 269 -3.22 20.15 0.72
C THR A 269 -3.78 18.90 1.38
N LEU A 270 -3.04 17.78 1.32
CA LEU A 270 -3.34 16.54 2.02
C LEU A 270 -2.16 16.20 2.94
N PRO A 271 -2.26 16.51 4.25
CA PRO A 271 -1.26 16.04 5.20
C PRO A 271 -1.42 14.53 5.31
N MET A 272 -0.71 13.78 4.46
CA MET A 272 -0.48 12.36 4.71
C MET A 272 0.21 12.27 6.06
N GLN A 273 -0.50 11.73 7.05
CA GLN A 273 0.03 11.63 8.41
C GLN A 273 1.32 10.79 8.38
N PRO A 274 2.37 11.21 9.10
CA PRO A 274 3.71 10.66 8.97
C PRO A 274 3.90 9.20 9.43
N THR A 275 2.85 8.54 9.92
CA THR A 275 2.94 7.28 10.68
C THR A 275 1.88 6.25 10.32
N VAL A 276 1.30 6.29 9.11
CA VAL A 276 0.39 5.21 8.70
C VAL A 276 1.21 4.12 8.03
N ASP A 277 1.62 3.16 8.84
CA ASP A 277 2.32 1.95 8.42
C ASP A 277 1.36 1.12 7.57
N PHE A 278 1.47 1.22 6.24
CA PHE A 278 0.78 0.32 5.32
C PHE A 278 1.77 -0.74 4.86
N ALA A 279 1.45 -2.00 5.13
CA ALA A 279 2.20 -3.13 4.60
C ALA A 279 1.98 -3.21 3.08
N ALA A 280 3.02 -2.91 2.30
CA ALA A 280 3.08 -3.39 0.92
C ALA A 280 3.44 -4.89 0.97
N PHE A 281 2.59 -5.74 0.40
CA PHE A 281 2.95 -7.14 0.17
C PHE A 281 4.10 -7.16 -0.84
N LEU A 282 5.27 -7.63 -0.41
CA LEU A 282 6.27 -8.12 -1.33
C LEU A 282 6.19 -9.64 -1.38
N THR A 283 5.90 -10.15 -2.57
CA THR A 283 6.35 -11.48 -2.96
C THR A 283 7.87 -11.52 -2.82
N PRO A 284 8.45 -12.49 -2.10
CA PRO A 284 9.89 -12.69 -2.11
C PRO A 284 10.29 -13.09 -3.53
N VAL A 285 11.04 -12.22 -4.21
CA VAL A 285 11.74 -12.63 -5.44
C VAL A 285 12.82 -13.59 -4.97
N SER A 286 12.64 -14.86 -5.32
CA SER A 286 13.62 -15.93 -5.13
C SER A 286 15.00 -15.44 -5.55
N MET A 287 15.97 -15.60 -4.65
CA MET A 287 17.37 -15.33 -4.94
C MET A 287 17.83 -16.09 -6.19
N GLY A 288 18.04 -15.34 -7.28
CA GLY A 288 18.84 -15.78 -8.41
C GLY A 288 20.30 -15.50 -8.11
N VAL A 289 21.00 -16.56 -7.74
CA VAL A 289 22.45 -16.72 -7.65
C VAL A 289 23.23 -15.82 -8.62
N ARG A 290 24.27 -15.14 -8.11
CA ARG A 290 25.30 -14.49 -8.93
C ARG A 290 25.93 -15.54 -9.85
N VAL A 291 25.86 -15.32 -11.16
CA VAL A 291 26.87 -15.85 -12.08
C VAL A 291 27.70 -14.66 -12.54
N SER A 292 28.85 -14.50 -11.91
CA SER A 292 29.95 -13.72 -12.45
C SER A 292 30.63 -14.52 -13.55
N GLY A 293 30.81 -13.90 -14.72
CA GLY A 293 31.94 -14.20 -15.60
C GLY A 293 31.58 -14.64 -17.02
N ILE A 294 32.34 -14.01 -17.94
CA ILE A 294 32.94 -14.58 -19.16
C ILE A 294 32.29 -14.12 -20.50
N LEU A 295 33.07 -13.21 -21.13
CA LEU A 295 33.27 -12.93 -22.57
C LEU A 295 32.16 -12.17 -23.30
N ASP A 296 32.37 -10.94 -23.76
CA ASP A 296 33.27 -10.54 -24.86
C ASP A 296 32.96 -11.28 -26.16
N HIS A 297 32.12 -10.67 -26.99
CA HIS A 297 32.39 -10.56 -28.41
C HIS A 297 31.48 -9.51 -29.06
N SER A 298 32.13 -8.42 -29.45
CA SER A 298 31.82 -7.64 -30.63
C SER A 298 31.58 -8.53 -31.87
N ASP A 299 30.82 -7.95 -32.79
CA ASP A 299 30.64 -8.33 -34.20
C ASP A 299 29.65 -9.45 -34.55
N ARG A 300 28.94 -9.17 -35.66
CA ARG A 300 28.01 -10.02 -36.45
C ARG A 300 26.55 -9.89 -35.96
N LEU A 301 25.60 -9.31 -36.70
CA LEU A 301 25.39 -9.34 -38.15
C LEU A 301 24.68 -8.06 -38.63
N ARG A 302 25.31 -7.40 -39.61
CA ARG A 302 24.59 -6.91 -40.79
C ARG A 302 24.35 -8.12 -41.69
N ALA A 303 23.09 -8.38 -42.00
CA ALA A 303 22.57 -8.95 -43.25
C ALA A 303 21.04 -8.98 -43.12
#